data_AF-A0A949B366-F1
#
_entry.id   AF-A0A949B366-F1
#
_cell.length_a   1.000
_cell.length_b   1.000
_cell.length_c   1.000
_cell.angle_alpha   90.00
_cell.angle_beta   90.00
_cell.angle_gamma   90.00
#
_symmetry.space_group_name_H-M   'P 1'
#
loop_
_entity.id
_entity.type
_entity.pdbx_description
1 polymer ?
#
loop_
_entity_poly.entity_id
_entity_poly.type
_entity_poly.pdbx_seq_one_letter_code
_entity_poly.pdbx_strand_id
1 'polypeptide(L)'
;KKALSYHPDYRAYLGLGIIAQKKGAYQESVRILSECIACFPDSEPLNICLGISYMNLGEYARALSSFLKFQDSQEAHYYIAQCYHALGEFEKESAILKKLDSP
;
A
#
# COMPACT_ATOMS: atom_id res chain seq x y z
N LYS A 1 18.99 33.53 6.48
CA LYS A 1 17.54 33.57 6.77
C LYS A 1 16.84 32.56 5.86
N LYS A 2 16.31 31.48 6.45
CA LYS A 2 15.24 30.60 5.94
C LYS A 2 15.36 30.07 4.50
N ALA A 3 16.14 29.01 4.30
CA ALA A 3 15.89 28.01 3.25
C ALA A 3 14.94 26.91 3.79
N LEU A 4 13.81 27.35 4.38
CA LEU A 4 12.80 26.49 4.99
C LEU A 4 11.60 26.43 4.06
N SER A 5 11.70 25.60 3.03
CA SER A 5 10.55 25.11 2.26
C SER A 5 10.91 23.79 1.56
N TYR A 6 11.52 22.86 2.30
CA TYR A 6 11.54 21.47 1.87
C TYR A 6 10.14 20.93 2.12
N HIS A 7 9.28 21.00 1.10
CA HIS A 7 8.05 20.21 1.13
C HIS A 7 8.45 18.74 1.31
N PRO A 8 7.85 18.01 2.26
CA PRO A 8 8.05 16.57 2.36
C PRO A 8 7.75 15.96 0.99
N ASP A 9 8.76 15.46 0.28
CA ASP A 9 8.55 14.86 -1.02
C ASP A 9 8.27 13.37 -0.81
N TYR A 10 7.00 12.99 -0.94
CA TYR A 10 6.59 11.61 -0.75
C TYR A 10 7.32 10.63 -1.67
N ARG A 11 7.84 11.10 -2.82
CA ARG A 11 8.58 10.28 -3.79
C ARG A 11 9.89 9.77 -3.21
N ALA A 12 10.54 10.53 -2.33
CA ALA A 12 11.77 10.09 -1.67
C ALA A 12 11.50 8.92 -0.71
N TYR A 13 10.43 9.03 0.10
CA TYR A 13 10.00 7.95 1.00
C TYR A 13 9.51 6.73 0.23
N LEU A 14 8.77 6.93 -0.86
CA LEU A 14 8.33 5.86 -1.75
C LEU A 14 9.54 5.11 -2.34
N GLY A 15 10.54 5.84 -2.84
CA GLY A 15 11.78 5.26 -3.36
C GLY A 15 12.54 4.44 -2.32
N LEU A 16 12.67 4.95 -1.10
CA LEU A 16 13.30 4.23 0.01
C LEU A 16 12.51 2.98 0.41
N GLY A 17 11.18 3.06 0.46
CA GLY A 17 10.29 1.93 0.73
C GLY A 17 10.44 0.81 -0.29
N ILE A 18 10.49 1.15 -1.59
CA ILE A 18 10.71 0.19 -2.69
C ILE A 18 12.10 -0.45 -2.59
N ILE A 19 13.14 0.34 -2.29
CA ILE A 19 14.50 -0.20 -2.11
C ILE A 19 14.54 -1.17 -0.93
N ALA A 20 13.87 -0.85 0.19
CA ALA A 20 13.78 -1.73 1.34
C ALA A 20 13.04 -3.04 1.00
N GLN A 21 11.93 -2.98 0.25
CA GLN A 21 11.22 -4.17 -0.24
C GLN A 21 12.12 -5.05 -1.12
N LYS A 22 12.86 -4.45 -2.08
CA LYS A 22 13.79 -5.19 -2.95
C LYS A 22 14.91 -5.90 -2.17
N LYS A 23 15.23 -5.40 -0.98
CA LYS A 23 16.20 -6.01 -0.06
C LYS A 23 15.57 -7.04 0.89
N GLY A 24 14.25 -7.28 0.81
CA GLY A 24 13.51 -8.11 1.76
C GLY A 24 13.33 -7.47 3.15
N ALA A 25 13.71 -6.19 3.31
CA ALA A 25 13.63 -5.46 4.58
C ALA A 25 12.23 -4.85 4.76
N TYR A 26 11.20 -5.70 4.84
CA TYR A 26 9.80 -5.26 4.82
C TYR A 26 9.40 -4.46 6.05
N GLN A 27 9.89 -4.81 7.25
CA GLN A 27 9.61 -4.02 8.47
C GLN A 27 10.18 -2.59 8.36
N GLU A 28 11.37 -2.46 7.77
CA GLU A 28 11.98 -1.14 7.55
C GLU A 28 11.20 -0.34 6.50
N SER A 29 10.74 -1.00 5.44
CA SER A 29 9.85 -0.38 4.46
C SER A 29 8.58 0.16 5.11
N VAL A 30 7.93 -0.62 5.98
CA VAL A 30 6.75 -0.18 6.75
C VAL A 30 7.07 1.06 7.57
N ARG A 31 8.19 1.08 8.29
CA ARG A 31 8.60 2.22 9.13
C ARG A 31 8.75 3.49 8.30
N ILE A 32 9.54 3.42 7.22
CA ILE A 32 9.81 4.55 6.31
C ILE A 32 8.50 5.08 5.71
N LEU A 33 7.65 4.20 5.19
CA LEU A 33 6.42 4.59 4.51
C LEU A 33 5.37 5.14 5.49
N SER A 34 5.31 4.60 6.72
CA SER A 34 4.37 5.06 7.75
C SER A 34 4.68 6.47 8.25
N GLU A 35 5.94 6.89 8.25
CA GLU A 35 6.31 8.29 8.55
C GLU A 35 5.77 9.25 7.48
N CYS A 36 5.82 8.84 6.21
CA CYS A 36 5.37 9.67 5.10
C CYS A 36 3.84 9.73 4.98
N ILE A 37 3.17 8.60 5.26
CA ILE A 37 1.71 8.49 5.12
C ILE A 37 0.94 9.39 6.09
N ALA A 38 1.56 9.77 7.22
CA ALA A 38 0.99 10.73 8.15
C ALA A 38 0.82 12.13 7.53
N CYS A 39 1.70 12.49 6.58
CA CYS A 39 1.65 13.76 5.85
C CYS A 39 0.85 13.64 4.53
N PHE A 40 0.82 12.45 3.93
CA PHE A 40 0.15 12.19 2.64
C PHE A 40 -0.76 10.95 2.72
N PRO A 41 -1.83 11.01 3.53
CA PRO A 41 -2.70 9.84 3.76
C PRO A 41 -3.42 9.35 2.50
N ASP A 42 -3.65 10.24 1.53
CA ASP A 42 -4.40 9.99 0.30
C ASP A 42 -3.51 9.68 -0.90
N SER A 43 -2.20 9.51 -0.68
CA SER A 43 -1.29 9.07 -1.74
C SER A 43 -1.47 7.59 -2.02
N GLU A 44 -2.12 7.27 -3.14
CA GLU A 44 -2.32 5.89 -3.58
C GLU A 44 -1.00 5.11 -3.71
N PRO A 45 0.06 5.63 -4.36
CA PRO A 45 1.32 4.89 -4.47
C PRO A 45 1.98 4.58 -3.12
N LEU A 46 1.86 5.48 -2.14
CA LEU A 46 2.37 5.22 -0.79
C LEU A 46 1.57 4.14 -0.07
N ASN A 47 0.24 4.19 -0.15
CA ASN A 47 -0.63 3.18 0.47
C ASN A 47 -0.44 1.81 -0.21
N ILE A 48 -0.25 1.78 -1.54
CA ILE A 48 0.06 0.55 -2.28
C ILE A 48 1.39 -0.02 -1.83
N CYS A 49 2.46 0.78 -1.83
CA CYS A 49 3.78 0.33 -1.41
C CYS A 49 3.77 -0.15 0.05
N LEU A 50 3.10 0.56 0.96
CA LEU A 50 2.95 0.15 2.35
C LEU A 50 2.16 -1.16 2.49
N GLY A 51 1.07 -1.29 1.73
CA GLY A 51 0.25 -2.50 1.70
C GLY A 51 1.05 -3.72 1.21
N ILE A 52 1.85 -3.58 0.16
CA ILE A 52 2.74 -4.65 -0.32
C ILE A 52 3.74 -5.05 0.77
N SER A 53 4.30 -4.08 1.51
CA SER A 53 5.19 -4.40 2.63
C SER A 53 4.48 -5.21 3.72
N TYR A 54 3.24 -4.87 4.06
CA TYR A 54 2.43 -5.68 4.99
C TYR A 54 2.12 -7.08 4.46
N MET A 55 1.80 -7.24 3.16
CA MET A 55 1.58 -8.56 2.57
C MET A 55 2.80 -9.46 2.67
N ASN A 56 4.00 -8.91 2.43
CA ASN A 56 5.26 -9.65 2.55
C ASN A 56 5.59 -10.03 4.00
N LEU A 57 5.01 -9.32 4.98
CA LEU A 57 5.09 -9.67 6.40
C LEU A 57 4.00 -10.66 6.84
N GLY A 58 3.07 -11.03 5.96
CA GLY A 58 1.89 -11.83 6.29
C GLY A 58 0.78 -11.04 7.01
N GLU A 59 0.92 -9.72 7.13
CA GLU A 59 -0.04 -8.83 7.80
C GLU A 59 -1.19 -8.41 6.86
N TYR A 60 -1.88 -9.39 6.27
CA TYR A 60 -2.88 -9.16 5.21
C TYR A 60 -4.04 -8.24 5.61
N ALA A 61 -4.47 -8.25 6.88
CA ALA A 61 -5.51 -7.35 7.37
C ALA A 61 -5.09 -5.86 7.33
N ARG A 62 -3.82 -5.57 7.63
CA ARG A 62 -3.28 -4.21 7.55
C ARG A 62 -3.00 -3.79 6.12
N ALA A 63 -2.55 -4.74 5.29
CA ALA A 63 -2.44 -4.52 3.86
C ALA A 63 -3.80 -4.14 3.25
N LEU A 64 -4.84 -4.93 3.53
CA LEU A 64 -6.20 -4.70 3.08
C LEU A 64 -6.71 -3.31 3.47
N SER A 65 -6.47 -2.90 4.72
CA SER A 65 -6.85 -1.57 5.20
C SER A 65 -6.20 -0.42 4.41
N SER A 66 -4.99 -0.64 3.88
CA SER A 66 -4.28 0.34 3.06
C SER A 66 -4.86 0.42 1.65
N PHE A 67 -5.24 -0.73 1.07
CA PHE A 67 -5.81 -0.78 -0.28
C PHE A 67 -7.29 -0.35 -0.36
N LEU A 68 -8.10 -0.65 0.67
CA LEU A 68 -9.53 -0.32 0.67
C LEU A 68 -9.82 1.18 0.60
N LYS A 69 -8.86 2.04 0.96
CA LYS A 69 -8.95 3.49 0.74
C LYS A 69 -9.04 3.87 -0.74
N PHE A 70 -8.51 3.01 -1.62
CA PHE A 70 -8.46 3.19 -3.07
C PHE A 70 -9.25 2.10 -3.78
N GLN A 71 -10.30 1.58 -3.16
CA GLN A 71 -11.11 0.47 -3.70
C GLN A 71 -11.80 0.76 -5.05
N ASP A 72 -11.76 2.00 -5.54
CA ASP A 72 -12.25 2.37 -6.86
C ASP A 72 -11.15 2.30 -7.94
N SER A 73 -9.90 2.10 -7.55
CA SER A 73 -8.75 1.94 -8.44
C SER A 73 -8.60 0.49 -8.89
N GLN A 74 -8.40 0.30 -10.20
CA GLN A 74 -8.09 -1.01 -10.77
C GLN A 74 -6.81 -1.61 -10.19
N GLU A 75 -5.80 -0.77 -9.88
CA GLU A 75 -4.54 -1.25 -9.28
C GLU A 75 -4.79 -1.81 -7.88
N ALA A 76 -5.62 -1.14 -7.08
CA ALA A 76 -5.96 -1.58 -5.74
C ALA A 76 -6.80 -2.87 -5.73
N HIS A 77 -7.70 -3.07 -6.69
CA HIS A 77 -8.53 -4.28 -6.79
C HIS A 77 -7.69 -5.58 -6.78
N TYR A 78 -6.58 -5.59 -7.53
CA TYR A 78 -5.67 -6.73 -7.57
C TYR A 78 -5.15 -7.10 -6.16
N TYR A 79 -4.69 -6.10 -5.41
CA TYR A 79 -4.15 -6.32 -4.07
C TYR A 79 -5.24 -6.62 -3.02
N ILE A 80 -6.42 -6.01 -3.15
CA ILE A 80 -7.58 -6.29 -2.29
C ILE A 80 -7.99 -7.76 -2.44
N ALA A 81 -8.11 -8.25 -3.67
CA ALA A 81 -8.45 -9.65 -3.93
C ALA A 81 -7.43 -10.60 -3.29
N GLN A 82 -6.12 -10.35 -3.45
CA GLN A 82 -5.09 -11.16 -2.80
C GLN A 82 -5.16 -11.14 -1.28
N CYS A 83 -5.49 -9.99 -0.68
CA CYS A 83 -5.65 -9.90 0.76
C CYS A 83 -6.86 -10.70 1.23
N TYR A 84 -8.00 -10.61 0.53
CA TYR A 84 -9.17 -11.43 0.88
C TYR A 84 -8.90 -12.92 0.72
N HIS A 85 -8.20 -13.31 -0.34
CA HIS A 85 -7.76 -14.70 -0.53
C HIS A 85 -6.93 -15.21 0.66
N ALA A 86 -5.90 -14.45 1.04
CA ALA A 86 -5.01 -14.81 2.15
C ALA A 86 -5.72 -14.82 3.52
N LEU A 87 -6.80 -14.04 3.67
CA LEU A 87 -7.64 -14.01 4.86
C LEU A 87 -8.74 -15.08 4.85
N GLY A 88 -8.93 -15.82 3.75
CA GLY A 88 -10.01 -16.81 3.59
C GLY A 88 -11.40 -16.20 3.34
N GLU A 89 -11.46 -14.93 2.97
CA GLU A 89 -12.67 -14.14 2.74
C GLU A 89 -13.14 -14.27 1.27
N PHE A 90 -13.36 -15.51 0.81
CA PHE A 90 -13.57 -15.85 -0.59
C PHE A 90 -14.80 -15.17 -1.23
N GLU A 91 -15.84 -14.90 -0.45
CA GLU A 91 -17.03 -14.18 -0.95
C GLU A 91 -16.68 -12.75 -1.38
N LYS A 92 -15.87 -12.06 -0.56
CA LYS A 92 -15.42 -10.69 -0.85
C LYS A 92 -14.39 -10.68 -1.98
N GLU A 93 -13.50 -11.67 -2.02
CA GLU A 93 -12.58 -11.87 -3.14
C GLU A 93 -13.33 -11.95 -4.48
N SER A 94 -14.33 -12.85 -4.58
CA SER A 94 -15.13 -13.02 -5.80
C SER A 94 -15.83 -11.73 -6.23
N ALA A 95 -16.33 -10.94 -5.27
CA ALA A 95 -16.95 -9.65 -5.56
C ALA A 95 -15.95 -8.65 -6.17
N ILE A 96 -14.70 -8.64 -5.70
CA ILE A 96 -13.65 -7.74 -6.21
C ILE A 96 -13.12 -8.20 -7.57
N LEU A 97 -12.92 -9.50 -7.78
CA LEU A 97 -12.48 -10.03 -9.08
C LEU A 97 -13.47 -9.70 -10.20
N LYS A 98 -14.79 -9.79 -9.93
CA LYS A 98 -15.82 -9.35 -10.89
C LYS A 98 -15.67 -7.88 -11.29
N LYS A 99 -15.26 -7.01 -10.35
CA LYS A 99 -14.99 -5.60 -10.63
C LYS A 99 -13.70 -5.39 -11.43
N LEU A 100 -12.69 -6.23 -11.21
CA LEU A 100 -11.42 -6.18 -11.93
C LEU A 100 -11.57 -6.58 -13.41
N ASP A 101 -12.44 -7.55 -13.70
CA ASP A 101 -12.71 -8.05 -15.06
C ASP A 101 -13.69 -7.17 -15.87
N SER A 102 -14.22 -6.11 -15.25
CA SER A 102 -15.16 -5.18 -15.91
C SER A 102 -14.37 -4.14 -16.73
N PRO A 103 -14.69 -3.95 -18.04
CA PRO A 103 -13.96 -3.05 -18.94
C PRO A 103 -14.15 -1.56 -18.65
#